data_AF-A0A7G6RHS1-F1
#
_entry.id   AF-A0A7G6RHS1-F1
#
_cell.length_a   1.000
_cell.length_b   1.000
_cell.length_c   1.000
_cell.angle_alpha   90.00
_cell.angle_beta   90.00
_cell.angle_gamma   90.00
#
_symmetry.space_group_name_H-M   'P 1'
#
loop_
_entity.id
_entity.type
_entity.pdbx_description
1 polymer ?
#
loop_
_entity_poly.entity_id
_entity_poly.type
_entity_poly.pdbx_seq_one_letter_code
_entity_poly.pdbx_strand_id
1 'polypeptide(L)'
;MSSNADNVIFSGFEDTVDTLELEEATKAFCLEFDPLERDAMIILRDDLTGAAFTECHVQAERIIKKGTTDVPLDPDEAPEYRANRDVVYSHAAFERMQQDAMQGRKFSNIVCEYSPGKDRPLEVIGGQHRFEAIVGGVSAGVNVHHGLKVYFNLNKEQRLDVQVISNTNISVPTDLLDRMFATIEGTDLREWCQKCGLLDKGRDFADMNKRGNPITVKEARTFIVNYFLGRAIAPDKFEFVETTPIVVESGTRNPKLWSEVKENHAELWADPGLLKA
;
A
#
# COMPACT_ATOMS: atom_id res chain seq x y z
N MET A 1 -33.54 -24.16 7.74
CA MET A 1 -33.77 -22.88 8.45
C MET A 1 -33.29 -21.80 7.51
N SER A 2 -34.22 -21.07 6.90
CA SER A 2 -33.94 -20.01 5.93
C SER A 2 -33.36 -18.82 6.69
N SER A 3 -32.10 -18.47 6.46
CA SER A 3 -31.51 -17.25 7.01
C SER A 3 -32.09 -16.05 6.29
N ASN A 4 -32.79 -15.18 7.01
CA ASN A 4 -33.24 -13.86 6.55
C ASN A 4 -32.02 -13.03 6.11
N ALA A 5 -31.73 -13.01 4.81
CA ALA A 5 -30.78 -12.08 4.20
C ALA A 5 -31.43 -10.72 3.86
N ASP A 6 -32.75 -10.61 4.00
CA ASP A 6 -33.53 -9.49 3.45
C ASP A 6 -33.70 -8.28 4.39
N ASN A 7 -33.11 -8.30 5.60
CA ASN A 7 -33.29 -7.25 6.61
C ASN A 7 -32.01 -6.46 6.95
N VAL A 8 -31.06 -6.33 6.03
CA VAL A 8 -29.96 -5.38 6.23
C VAL A 8 -30.50 -3.98 6.00
N ILE A 9 -30.64 -3.20 7.08
CA ILE A 9 -31.06 -1.80 7.00
C ILE A 9 -29.80 -0.95 6.85
N PHE A 10 -29.65 -0.34 5.67
CA PHE A 10 -28.57 0.61 5.41
C PHE A 10 -29.02 2.00 5.83
N SER A 11 -28.21 2.67 6.67
CA SER A 11 -28.40 4.07 6.99
C SER A 11 -27.11 4.82 6.70
N GLY A 12 -27.11 5.71 5.70
CA GLY A 12 -25.97 6.60 5.44
C GLY A 12 -25.57 6.86 3.98
N PHE A 13 -26.38 6.51 2.98
CA PHE A 13 -26.04 6.91 1.61
C PHE A 13 -26.33 8.40 1.41
N GLU A 14 -25.29 9.18 1.12
CA GLU A 14 -25.45 10.37 0.29
C GLU A 14 -25.77 9.86 -1.13
N ASP A 15 -26.90 10.26 -1.70
CA ASP A 15 -27.37 9.78 -3.01
C ASP A 15 -26.32 10.06 -4.11
N THR A 16 -25.51 9.05 -4.46
CA THR A 16 -24.48 9.11 -5.52
C THR A 16 -24.66 8.00 -6.55
N VAL A 17 -23.99 8.14 -7.70
CA VAL A 17 -24.13 7.31 -8.91
C VAL A 17 -23.77 5.83 -8.70
N ASP A 18 -22.99 5.51 -7.68
CA ASP A 18 -22.43 4.19 -7.35
C ASP A 18 -23.15 3.46 -6.20
N THR A 19 -24.29 3.97 -5.73
CA THR A 19 -25.01 3.46 -4.55
C THR A 19 -25.39 1.98 -4.65
N LEU A 20 -25.80 1.51 -5.84
CA LEU A 20 -26.21 0.11 -6.06
C LEU A 20 -25.03 -0.86 -5.94
N GLU A 21 -23.89 -0.55 -6.57
CA GLU A 21 -22.69 -1.39 -6.52
C GLU A 21 -22.15 -1.48 -5.09
N LEU A 22 -22.19 -0.37 -4.36
CA LEU A 22 -21.78 -0.31 -2.96
C LEU A 22 -22.72 -1.10 -2.06
N GLU A 23 -24.03 -1.05 -2.29
CA GLU A 23 -25.02 -1.86 -1.57
C GLU A 23 -24.80 -3.36 -1.82
N GLU A 24 -24.55 -3.77 -3.07
CA GLU A 24 -24.26 -5.17 -3.42
C GLU A 24 -22.97 -5.67 -2.76
N ALA A 25 -21.89 -4.89 -2.83
CA ALA A 25 -20.62 -5.22 -2.19
C ALA A 25 -20.78 -5.35 -0.66
N THR A 26 -21.56 -4.44 -0.05
CA THR A 26 -21.83 -4.46 1.38
C THR A 26 -22.66 -5.69 1.78
N LYS A 27 -23.69 -6.04 1.01
CA LYS A 27 -24.50 -7.25 1.25
C LYS A 27 -23.65 -8.51 1.15
N ALA A 28 -22.80 -8.59 0.12
CA ALA A 28 -21.87 -9.70 -0.05
C ALA A 28 -20.94 -9.81 1.16
N PHE A 29 -20.37 -8.70 1.62
CA PHE A 29 -19.55 -8.67 2.84
C PHE A 29 -20.32 -9.13 4.09
N CYS A 30 -21.54 -8.64 4.31
CA CYS A 30 -22.38 -9.06 5.44
C CYS A 30 -22.65 -10.58 5.44
N LEU A 31 -23.02 -11.13 4.29
CA LEU A 31 -23.25 -12.57 4.14
C LEU A 31 -21.98 -13.36 4.42
N GLU A 32 -20.85 -12.82 3.97
CA GLU A 32 -19.59 -13.52 3.97
C GLU A 32 -18.89 -13.51 5.33
N PHE A 33 -18.91 -12.37 6.02
CA PHE A 33 -18.18 -12.10 7.26
C PHE A 33 -19.07 -12.03 8.50
N ASP A 34 -20.40 -11.86 8.35
CA ASP A 34 -21.37 -11.80 9.46
C ASP A 34 -20.91 -10.86 10.59
N PRO A 35 -20.66 -9.58 10.26
CA PRO A 35 -20.22 -8.60 11.26
C PRO A 35 -21.32 -8.38 12.31
N LEU A 36 -20.93 -7.97 13.52
CA LEU A 36 -21.89 -7.65 14.59
C LEU A 36 -22.88 -6.57 14.18
N GLU A 37 -22.44 -5.63 13.34
CA GLU A 37 -23.20 -4.49 12.84
C GLU A 37 -24.08 -4.84 11.63
N ARG A 38 -24.18 -6.11 11.23
CA ARG A 38 -24.89 -6.54 10.00
C ARG A 38 -26.32 -6.05 9.84
N ASP A 39 -27.04 -5.81 10.92
CA ASP A 39 -28.44 -5.39 10.88
C ASP A 39 -28.60 -3.87 10.71
N ALA A 40 -27.53 -3.11 10.99
CA ALA A 40 -27.49 -1.65 10.94
C ALA A 40 -26.08 -1.18 10.56
N MET A 41 -25.60 -1.61 9.40
CA MET A 41 -24.26 -1.28 8.95
C MET A 41 -24.22 0.18 8.47
N ILE A 42 -23.30 0.95 9.02
CA ILE A 42 -23.08 2.34 8.64
C ILE A 42 -21.97 2.38 7.60
N ILE A 43 -22.30 2.90 6.42
CA ILE A 43 -21.32 3.20 5.38
C ILE A 43 -21.06 4.70 5.39
N LEU A 44 -19.78 5.07 5.43
CA LEU A 44 -19.31 6.45 5.39
C LEU A 44 -18.49 6.65 4.11
N ARG A 45 -18.43 7.89 3.63
CA ARG A 45 -17.48 8.30 2.60
C ARG A 45 -16.47 9.27 3.19
N ASP A 46 -15.22 9.11 2.79
CA ASP A 46 -14.18 10.07 3.10
C ASP A 46 -14.35 11.32 2.22
N ASP A 47 -14.52 12.50 2.81
CA ASP A 47 -14.81 13.74 2.07
C ASP A 47 -13.68 14.18 1.14
N LEU A 48 -12.44 13.75 1.40
CA LEU A 48 -11.28 14.11 0.58
C LEU A 48 -11.14 13.21 -0.64
N THR A 49 -11.27 11.90 -0.45
CA THR A 49 -10.97 10.89 -1.47
C THR A 49 -12.23 10.28 -2.10
N GLY A 50 -13.40 10.45 -1.48
CA GLY A 50 -14.66 9.80 -1.85
C GLY A 50 -14.72 8.30 -1.53
N ALA A 51 -13.69 7.75 -0.89
CA ALA A 51 -13.59 6.31 -0.60
C ALA A 51 -14.69 5.88 0.39
N ALA A 52 -15.47 4.88 0.01
CA ALA A 52 -16.53 4.33 0.86
C ALA A 52 -15.96 3.28 1.82
N PHE A 53 -16.35 3.36 3.09
CA PHE A 53 -15.91 2.43 4.12
C PHE A 53 -16.94 2.21 5.22
N THR A 54 -16.74 1.13 5.99
CA THR A 54 -17.46 0.87 7.23
C THR A 54 -16.50 0.51 8.35
N GLU A 55 -16.91 0.73 9.59
CA GLU A 55 -16.23 0.21 10.77
C GLU A 55 -17.12 -0.85 11.43
N CYS A 56 -16.60 -2.06 11.58
CA CYS A 56 -17.39 -3.20 12.05
C CYS A 56 -16.54 -4.21 12.84
N HIS A 57 -17.19 -5.21 13.43
CA HIS A 57 -16.55 -6.26 14.20
C HIS A 57 -16.84 -7.65 13.65
N VAL A 58 -15.78 -8.40 13.35
CA VAL A 58 -15.84 -9.73 12.73
C VAL A 58 -15.13 -10.76 13.60
N GLN A 59 -15.62 -12.01 13.62
CA GLN A 59 -14.95 -13.11 14.32
C GLN A 59 -13.55 -13.42 13.74
N ALA A 60 -12.59 -13.67 14.63
CA ALA A 60 -11.20 -14.00 14.29
C ALA A 60 -11.10 -15.13 13.26
N GLU A 61 -11.85 -16.22 13.42
CA GLU A 61 -11.82 -17.36 12.50
C GLU A 61 -12.20 -16.96 11.06
N ARG A 62 -13.22 -16.10 10.91
CA ARG A 62 -13.63 -15.60 9.59
C ARG A 62 -12.59 -14.67 8.97
N ILE A 63 -12.01 -13.80 9.78
CA ILE A 63 -10.92 -12.90 9.36
C ILE A 63 -9.74 -13.73 8.83
N ILE A 64 -9.28 -14.75 9.56
CA ILE A 64 -8.10 -15.52 9.14
C ILE A 64 -8.38 -16.43 7.94
N LYS A 65 -9.60 -16.96 7.83
CA LYS A 65 -9.96 -17.91 6.77
C LYS A 65 -10.07 -17.23 5.41
N LYS A 66 -10.49 -15.97 5.40
CA LYS A 66 -10.82 -15.20 4.20
C LYS A 66 -9.94 -13.96 4.02
N GLY A 67 -9.05 -13.72 4.97
CA GLY A 67 -8.15 -12.58 4.98
C GLY A 67 -6.79 -12.92 4.39
N THR A 68 -6.19 -11.94 3.71
CA THR A 68 -4.83 -12.04 3.21
C THR A 68 -4.05 -10.76 3.47
N THR A 69 -2.80 -10.92 3.89
CA THR A 69 -1.79 -9.86 3.90
C THR A 69 -0.99 -9.84 2.59
N ASP A 70 -1.22 -10.80 1.69
CA ASP A 70 -0.59 -10.88 0.38
C ASP A 70 -1.34 -10.02 -0.64
N VAL A 71 -1.26 -8.69 -0.48
CA VAL A 71 -1.99 -7.73 -1.32
C VAL A 71 -1.04 -7.11 -2.35
N PRO A 72 -1.28 -7.27 -3.66
CA PRO A 72 -0.49 -6.62 -4.70
C PRO A 72 -0.75 -5.10 -4.71
N LEU A 73 0.28 -4.33 -5.00
CA LEU A 73 0.22 -2.86 -5.03
C LEU A 73 -0.54 -2.37 -6.27
N ASP A 74 -0.27 -3.00 -7.42
CA ASP A 74 -1.04 -2.85 -8.66
C ASP A 74 -1.36 -4.24 -9.23
N PRO A 75 -2.60 -4.73 -9.11
CA PRO A 75 -2.98 -6.05 -9.62
C PRO A 75 -2.87 -6.19 -11.15
N ASP A 76 -2.96 -5.07 -11.89
CA ASP A 76 -3.08 -5.07 -13.34
C ASP A 76 -1.70 -4.92 -14.02
N GLU A 77 -0.82 -4.10 -13.45
CA GLU A 77 0.47 -3.75 -14.05
C GLU A 77 1.66 -4.34 -13.30
N ALA A 78 1.53 -4.60 -12.00
CA ALA A 78 2.62 -5.00 -11.13
C ALA A 78 2.19 -6.06 -10.08
N PRO A 79 1.54 -7.18 -10.51
CA PRO A 79 0.90 -8.13 -9.59
C PRO A 79 1.89 -8.88 -8.70
N GLU A 80 3.19 -8.91 -9.03
CA GLU A 80 4.25 -9.50 -8.22
C GLU A 80 4.71 -8.60 -7.06
N TYR A 81 4.41 -7.30 -7.09
CA TYR A 81 4.91 -6.35 -6.11
C TYR A 81 3.89 -6.08 -5.00
N ARG A 82 4.34 -6.19 -3.75
CA ARG A 82 3.47 -6.21 -2.58
C ARG A 82 3.36 -4.83 -1.93
N ALA A 83 2.13 -4.47 -1.57
CA ALA A 83 1.82 -3.25 -0.81
C ALA A 83 2.33 -3.30 0.64
N ASN A 84 2.36 -4.50 1.21
CA ASN A 84 2.66 -4.69 2.62
C ASN A 84 4.15 -4.90 2.86
N ARG A 85 4.65 -4.33 3.96
CA ARG A 85 6.00 -4.62 4.48
C ARG A 85 6.05 -6.05 5.02
N ASP A 86 7.21 -6.71 4.91
CA ASP A 86 7.50 -7.90 5.71
C ASP A 86 7.25 -7.60 7.20
N VAL A 87 6.48 -8.47 7.85
CA VAL A 87 6.19 -8.37 9.28
C VAL A 87 7.51 -8.47 10.05
N VAL A 88 7.78 -7.50 10.92
CA VAL A 88 8.99 -7.49 11.74
C VAL A 88 8.72 -8.32 12.98
N TYR A 89 9.01 -9.62 12.87
CA TYR A 89 8.76 -10.59 13.94
C TYR A 89 9.59 -10.34 15.22
N SER A 90 10.74 -9.65 15.13
CA SER A 90 11.70 -9.49 16.22
C SER A 90 11.59 -8.17 17.01
N HIS A 91 10.37 -7.67 17.21
CA HIS A 91 10.12 -6.47 18.02
C HIS A 91 9.35 -6.83 19.29
N ALA A 92 9.82 -6.41 20.47
CA ALA A 92 9.19 -6.73 21.76
C ALA A 92 7.70 -6.34 21.85
N ALA A 93 7.30 -5.29 21.10
CA ALA A 93 5.89 -4.90 20.99
C ALA A 93 5.03 -5.92 20.22
N PHE A 94 5.60 -6.60 19.22
CA PHE A 94 4.90 -7.64 18.47
C PHE A 94 4.79 -8.93 19.29
N GLU A 95 5.84 -9.33 20.00
CA GLU A 95 5.78 -10.47 20.93
C GLU A 95 4.68 -10.28 21.97
N ARG A 96 4.60 -9.08 22.57
CA ARG A 96 3.53 -8.71 23.49
C ARG A 96 2.16 -8.78 22.83
N MET A 97 2.04 -8.31 21.58
CA MET A 97 0.79 -8.37 20.81
C MET A 97 0.33 -9.82 20.59
N GLN A 98 1.25 -10.74 20.28
CA GLN A 98 0.92 -12.16 20.13
C GLN A 98 0.45 -12.77 21.46
N GLN A 99 1.15 -12.49 22.56
CA GLN A 99 0.74 -12.95 23.89
C GLN A 99 -0.63 -12.43 24.29
N ASP A 100 -0.88 -11.15 24.03
CA ASP A 100 -2.16 -10.51 24.27
C ASP A 100 -3.29 -11.17 23.44
N ALA A 101 -3.02 -11.50 22.18
CA ALA A 101 -3.97 -12.20 21.31
C ALA A 101 -4.36 -13.57 21.87
N MET A 102 -3.37 -14.34 22.34
CA MET A 102 -3.58 -15.64 22.99
C MET A 102 -4.36 -15.55 24.31
N GLN A 103 -4.42 -14.36 24.92
CA GLN A 103 -5.20 -14.11 26.13
C GLN A 103 -6.61 -13.54 25.84
N GLY A 104 -7.02 -13.45 24.58
CA GLY A 104 -8.34 -12.93 24.21
C GLY A 104 -8.40 -11.42 24.01
N ARG A 105 -7.27 -10.73 23.83
CA ARG A 105 -7.28 -9.32 23.47
C ARG A 105 -8.02 -9.12 22.15
N LYS A 106 -9.00 -8.23 22.17
CA LYS A 106 -9.63 -7.69 20.96
C LYS A 106 -8.73 -6.62 20.36
N PHE A 107 -8.49 -6.73 19.06
CA PHE A 107 -7.78 -5.72 18.28
C PHE A 107 -8.80 -4.90 17.51
N SER A 108 -8.49 -3.63 17.29
CA SER A 108 -9.25 -2.72 16.44
C SER A 108 -8.35 -2.13 15.36
N ASN A 109 -8.95 -1.38 14.43
CA ASN A 109 -8.27 -0.66 13.35
C ASN A 109 -7.40 -1.60 12.50
N ILE A 110 -7.94 -2.77 12.16
CA ILE A 110 -7.42 -3.59 11.07
C ILE A 110 -8.02 -3.02 9.80
N VAL A 111 -7.20 -2.46 8.93
CA VAL A 111 -7.66 -1.75 7.75
C VAL A 111 -7.62 -2.69 6.57
N CYS A 112 -8.77 -2.89 5.97
CA CYS A 112 -8.98 -3.88 4.93
C CYS A 112 -9.67 -3.25 3.72
N GLU A 113 -9.47 -3.88 2.57
CA GLU A 113 -10.30 -3.73 1.40
C GLU A 113 -11.09 -5.02 1.16
N TYR A 114 -12.36 -4.90 0.80
CA TYR A 114 -13.18 -6.05 0.41
C TYR A 114 -13.26 -6.16 -1.12
N SER A 115 -12.73 -7.26 -1.64
CA SER A 115 -12.71 -7.61 -3.06
C SER A 115 -13.52 -8.89 -3.30
N PRO A 116 -14.84 -8.80 -3.58
CA PRO A 116 -15.70 -9.98 -3.73
C PRO A 116 -15.22 -10.90 -4.86
N GLY A 117 -15.40 -12.20 -4.69
CA GLY A 117 -15.07 -13.23 -5.69
C GLY A 117 -13.64 -13.77 -5.66
N LYS A 118 -12.73 -13.19 -4.86
CA LYS A 118 -11.41 -13.78 -4.57
C LYS A 118 -11.54 -14.92 -3.55
N ASP A 119 -10.59 -15.86 -3.54
CA ASP A 119 -10.51 -16.92 -2.52
C ASP A 119 -10.34 -16.34 -1.10
N ARG A 120 -9.55 -15.27 -1.00
CA ARG A 120 -9.38 -14.45 0.20
C ARG A 120 -9.81 -13.01 -0.08
N PRO A 121 -11.11 -12.71 0.03
CA PRO A 121 -11.66 -11.43 -0.40
C PRO A 121 -11.41 -10.28 0.58
N LEU A 122 -10.87 -10.54 1.78
CA LEU A 122 -10.52 -9.50 2.73
C LEU A 122 -9.01 -9.20 2.66
N GLU A 123 -8.65 -8.14 1.95
CA GLU A 123 -7.27 -7.74 1.72
C GLU A 123 -6.82 -6.78 2.84
N VAL A 124 -5.90 -7.22 3.70
CA VAL A 124 -5.38 -6.42 4.81
C VAL A 124 -4.35 -5.44 4.27
N ILE A 125 -4.71 -4.17 4.20
CA ILE A 125 -3.89 -3.06 3.68
C ILE A 125 -3.25 -2.22 4.80
N GLY A 126 -3.68 -2.42 6.05
CA GLY A 126 -3.07 -1.84 7.23
C GLY A 126 -3.33 -2.66 8.49
N GLY A 127 -2.34 -2.72 9.40
CA GLY A 127 -2.46 -3.49 10.64
C GLY A 127 -2.02 -4.95 10.54
N GLN A 128 -1.06 -5.26 9.67
CA GLN A 128 -0.54 -6.60 9.39
C GLN A 128 -0.04 -7.31 10.67
N HIS A 129 0.63 -6.59 11.57
CA HIS A 129 1.06 -7.15 12.87
C HIS A 129 -0.14 -7.60 13.72
N ARG A 130 -1.28 -6.89 13.66
CA ARG A 130 -2.50 -7.31 14.39
C ARG A 130 -3.09 -8.56 13.73
N PHE A 131 -3.12 -8.61 12.41
CA PHE A 131 -3.58 -9.79 11.67
C PHE A 131 -2.75 -11.03 12.04
N GLU A 132 -1.42 -10.95 12.02
CA GLU A 132 -0.55 -12.07 12.41
C GLU A 132 -0.71 -12.47 13.89
N ALA A 133 -0.92 -11.50 14.78
CA ALA A 133 -1.23 -11.80 16.18
C ALA A 133 -2.56 -12.56 16.32
N ILE A 134 -3.58 -12.20 15.52
CA ILE A 134 -4.87 -12.90 15.47
C ILE A 134 -4.70 -14.33 14.96
N VAL A 135 -3.89 -14.55 13.92
CA VAL A 135 -3.56 -15.89 13.43
C VAL A 135 -2.98 -16.76 14.56
N GLY A 136 -2.05 -16.20 15.35
CA GLY A 136 -1.50 -16.85 16.54
C GLY A 136 -2.56 -17.13 17.62
N GLY A 137 -3.44 -16.17 17.88
CA GLY A 137 -4.55 -16.31 18.85
C GLY A 137 -5.54 -17.42 18.46
N VAL A 138 -5.97 -17.46 17.19
CA VAL A 138 -6.88 -18.51 16.70
C VAL A 138 -6.21 -19.87 16.75
N SER A 139 -4.92 -19.96 16.41
CA SER A 139 -4.14 -21.19 16.54
C SER A 139 -4.05 -21.68 18.00
N ALA A 140 -4.16 -20.77 18.98
CA ALA A 140 -4.26 -21.09 20.41
C ALA A 140 -5.70 -21.33 20.90
N GLY A 141 -6.70 -21.36 20.01
CA GLY A 141 -8.10 -21.59 20.33
C GLY A 141 -8.90 -20.35 20.73
N VAL A 142 -8.34 -19.15 20.55
CA VAL A 142 -9.02 -17.89 20.85
C VAL A 142 -9.77 -17.39 19.60
N ASN A 143 -11.10 -17.45 19.64
CA ASN A 143 -11.95 -16.91 18.58
C ASN A 143 -12.83 -15.76 19.12
N VAL A 144 -12.28 -14.54 19.13
CA VAL A 144 -12.99 -13.33 19.57
C VAL A 144 -13.28 -12.40 18.39
N HIS A 145 -14.15 -11.41 18.59
CA HIS A 145 -14.42 -10.39 17.57
C HIS A 145 -13.33 -9.32 17.56
N HIS A 146 -12.89 -8.92 16.37
CA HIS A 146 -11.92 -7.83 16.15
C HIS A 146 -12.55 -6.72 15.31
N GLY A 147 -12.14 -5.48 15.58
CA GLY A 147 -12.61 -4.29 14.88
C GLY A 147 -11.84 -4.05 13.59
N LEU A 148 -12.59 -3.93 12.49
CA LEU A 148 -12.10 -3.71 11.14
C LEU A 148 -12.59 -2.34 10.63
N LYS A 149 -11.77 -1.69 9.83
CA LYS A 149 -12.19 -0.64 8.90
C LYS A 149 -12.13 -1.22 7.49
N VAL A 150 -13.27 -1.42 6.87
CA VAL A 150 -13.38 -2.10 5.57
C VAL A 150 -13.76 -1.09 4.51
N TYR A 151 -12.91 -0.94 3.51
CA TYR A 151 -13.16 -0.13 2.34
C TYR A 151 -13.78 -0.98 1.21
N PHE A 152 -14.61 -0.33 0.41
CA PHE A 152 -15.28 -0.94 -0.74
C PHE A 152 -14.90 -0.20 -2.01
N ASN A 153 -14.65 -0.95 -3.09
CA ASN A 153 -14.44 -0.44 -4.44
C ASN A 153 -13.35 0.66 -4.52
N LEU A 154 -12.20 0.46 -3.85
CA LEU A 154 -11.10 1.41 -3.92
C LEU A 154 -10.51 1.44 -5.33
N ASN A 155 -10.39 2.63 -5.89
CA ASN A 155 -9.55 2.82 -7.07
C ASN A 155 -8.05 2.83 -6.69
N LYS A 156 -7.16 2.82 -7.69
CA LYS A 156 -5.71 2.75 -7.49
C LYS A 156 -5.18 3.89 -6.59
N GLU A 157 -5.69 5.12 -6.77
CA GLU A 157 -5.27 6.28 -5.99
C GLU A 157 -5.77 6.22 -4.54
N GLN A 158 -7.05 5.89 -4.35
CA GLN A 158 -7.65 5.74 -3.02
C GLN A 158 -6.95 4.62 -2.24
N ARG A 159 -6.64 3.49 -2.89
CA ARG A 159 -5.91 2.36 -2.27
C ARG A 159 -4.54 2.80 -1.76
N LEU A 160 -3.79 3.56 -2.56
CA LEU A 160 -2.50 4.10 -2.14
C LEU A 160 -2.66 5.01 -0.92
N ASP A 161 -3.56 6.00 -1.01
CA ASP A 161 -3.76 6.97 0.05
C ASP A 161 -4.12 6.28 1.36
N VAL A 162 -5.05 5.32 1.34
CA VAL A 162 -5.44 4.53 2.51
C VAL A 162 -4.25 3.76 3.09
N GLN A 163 -3.42 3.15 2.24
CA GLN A 163 -2.23 2.42 2.69
C GLN A 163 -1.19 3.35 3.34
N VAL A 164 -0.98 4.53 2.78
CA VAL A 164 -0.06 5.53 3.34
C VAL A 164 -0.58 6.01 4.70
N ILE A 165 -1.84 6.45 4.78
CA ILE A 165 -2.40 7.03 6.01
C ILE A 165 -2.59 5.97 7.10
N SER A 166 -3.05 4.76 6.76
CA SER A 166 -3.32 3.70 7.73
C SER A 166 -2.06 3.14 8.39
N ASN A 167 -0.91 3.26 7.73
CA ASN A 167 0.39 2.84 8.27
C ASN A 167 1.15 3.98 8.96
N THR A 168 0.53 5.15 9.13
CA THR A 168 1.17 6.33 9.72
C THR A 168 1.33 6.18 11.23
N ASN A 169 2.39 5.50 11.67
CA ASN A 169 3.27 6.15 12.64
C ASN A 169 3.94 7.29 11.87
N ILE A 170 3.98 8.50 12.42
CA ILE A 170 4.50 9.74 11.80
C ILE A 170 5.93 9.61 11.19
N SER A 171 6.60 8.47 11.39
CA SER A 171 7.86 8.08 10.73
C SER A 171 7.68 6.97 9.68
N VAL A 172 6.84 7.15 8.65
CA VAL A 172 6.92 6.27 7.47
C VAL A 172 8.27 6.54 6.80
N PRO A 173 9.14 5.53 6.57
CA PRO A 173 10.40 5.74 5.87
C PRO A 173 10.13 6.33 4.49
N THR A 174 10.80 7.43 4.17
CA THR A 174 10.59 8.14 2.91
C THR A 174 10.91 7.28 1.69
N ASP A 175 11.83 6.33 1.82
CA ASP A 175 12.19 5.38 0.76
C ASP A 175 11.03 4.43 0.39
N LEU A 176 10.21 4.02 1.38
CA LEU A 176 9.01 3.22 1.14
C LEU A 176 7.98 4.03 0.35
N LEU A 177 7.74 5.28 0.75
CA LEU A 177 6.83 6.18 0.03
C LEU A 177 7.30 6.38 -1.41
N ASP A 178 8.60 6.58 -1.63
CA ASP A 178 9.17 6.71 -2.97
C ASP A 178 8.93 5.45 -3.82
N ARG A 179 9.07 4.24 -3.24
CA ARG A 179 8.77 2.98 -3.93
C ARG A 179 7.30 2.87 -4.31
N MET A 180 6.41 3.21 -3.39
CA MET A 180 4.96 3.17 -3.63
C MET A 180 4.58 4.16 -4.75
N PHE A 181 5.08 5.40 -4.70
CA PHE A 181 4.82 6.40 -5.74
C PHE A 181 5.40 6.00 -7.10
N ALA A 182 6.63 5.46 -7.13
CA ALA A 182 7.24 4.99 -8.37
C ALA A 182 6.47 3.83 -9.01
N THR A 183 5.87 2.95 -8.21
CA THR A 183 5.08 1.83 -8.73
C THR A 183 3.82 2.33 -9.47
N ILE A 184 3.23 3.41 -9.00
CA ILE A 184 2.06 4.04 -9.63
C ILE A 184 2.45 4.89 -10.85
N GLU A 185 3.63 5.51 -10.83
CA GLU A 185 4.17 6.21 -12.00
C GLU A 185 4.42 5.26 -13.19
N GLY A 186 4.52 3.96 -12.96
CA GLY A 186 4.72 2.93 -13.97
C GLY A 186 6.05 2.18 -13.83
N THR A 187 6.33 1.28 -14.77
CA THR A 187 7.49 0.38 -14.69
C THR A 187 8.79 0.97 -15.24
N ASP A 188 8.75 2.10 -15.98
CA ASP A 188 9.90 2.61 -16.74
C ASP A 188 11.19 2.77 -15.90
N LEU A 189 11.11 3.41 -14.74
CA LEU A 189 12.28 3.64 -13.87
C LEU A 189 12.90 2.32 -13.40
N ARG A 190 12.04 1.35 -13.10
CA ARG A 190 12.43 0.01 -12.65
C ARG A 190 13.06 -0.77 -13.78
N GLU A 191 12.42 -0.78 -14.94
CA GLU A 191 12.92 -1.43 -16.15
C GLU A 191 14.28 -0.86 -16.58
N TRP A 192 14.44 0.46 -16.51
CA TRP A 192 15.71 1.11 -16.78
C TRP A 192 16.80 0.67 -15.77
N CYS A 193 16.50 0.67 -14.47
CA CYS A 193 17.45 0.20 -13.44
C CYS A 193 17.86 -1.25 -13.66
N GLN A 194 16.90 -2.12 -14.03
CA GLN A 194 17.18 -3.53 -14.31
C GLN A 194 18.00 -3.72 -15.59
N LYS A 195 17.72 -2.92 -16.62
CA LYS A 195 18.45 -2.94 -17.90
C LYS A 195 19.90 -2.49 -17.74
N CYS A 196 20.15 -1.51 -16.87
CA CYS A 196 21.50 -0.99 -16.61
C CYS A 196 22.26 -1.79 -15.53
N GLY A 197 21.63 -2.80 -14.92
CA GLY A 197 22.25 -3.63 -13.89
C GLY A 197 22.35 -2.97 -12.51
N LEU A 198 21.65 -1.85 -12.28
CA LEU A 198 21.51 -1.22 -10.97
C LEU A 198 20.52 -1.96 -10.06
N LEU A 199 19.64 -2.75 -10.67
CA LEU A 199 18.66 -3.59 -9.99
C LEU A 199 18.65 -4.97 -10.64
N ASP A 200 18.54 -6.03 -9.84
CA ASP A 200 18.44 -7.39 -10.39
C ASP A 200 17.11 -7.58 -11.15
N LYS A 201 17.13 -8.43 -12.19
CA LYS A 201 15.91 -8.75 -12.95
C LYS A 201 14.83 -9.32 -12.03
N GLY A 202 13.63 -8.76 -12.11
CA GLY A 202 12.47 -9.19 -11.30
C GLY A 202 12.56 -8.80 -9.82
N ARG A 203 13.50 -7.93 -9.43
CA ARG A 203 13.54 -7.33 -8.10
C ARG A 203 12.91 -5.95 -8.07
N ASP A 204 12.41 -5.59 -6.89
CA ASP A 204 11.90 -4.25 -6.58
C ASP A 204 12.96 -3.40 -5.86
N PHE A 205 12.73 -2.09 -5.85
CA PHE A 205 13.48 -1.12 -5.06
C PHE A 205 13.38 -1.42 -3.56
N ALA A 206 14.41 -1.04 -2.83
CA ALA A 206 14.44 -1.21 -1.37
C ALA A 206 13.57 -0.18 -0.64
N ASP A 207 12.95 -0.63 0.46
CA ASP A 207 12.14 0.22 1.36
C ASP A 207 12.95 1.04 2.36
N MET A 208 14.26 0.81 2.40
CA MET A 208 15.20 1.50 3.26
C MET A 208 16.59 1.46 2.64
N ASN A 209 17.26 2.61 2.65
CA ASN A 209 18.69 2.67 2.37
C ASN A 209 19.50 1.97 3.47
N LYS A 210 19.98 0.76 3.18
CA LYS A 210 20.92 0.00 4.03
C LYS A 210 21.95 -0.69 3.17
N ARG A 211 23.17 -0.82 3.69
CA ARG A 211 24.26 -1.52 3.01
C ARG A 211 23.86 -2.97 2.72
N GLY A 212 23.88 -3.34 1.43
CA GLY A 212 23.50 -4.68 0.95
C GLY A 212 22.05 -4.79 0.47
N ASN A 213 21.22 -3.75 0.65
CA ASN A 213 19.92 -3.69 -0.01
C ASN A 213 20.06 -3.32 -1.49
N PRO A 214 19.07 -3.68 -2.33
CA PRO A 214 18.94 -3.12 -3.68
C PRO A 214 18.88 -1.59 -3.67
N ILE A 215 19.11 -0.97 -4.82
CA ILE A 215 18.98 0.48 -4.98
C ILE A 215 17.56 0.95 -4.60
N THR A 216 17.47 2.13 -3.99
CA THR A 216 16.21 2.82 -3.68
C THR A 216 15.76 3.69 -4.86
N VAL A 217 14.47 4.02 -4.91
CA VAL A 217 13.94 4.97 -5.91
C VAL A 217 14.66 6.32 -5.83
N LYS A 218 14.94 6.79 -4.60
CA LYS A 218 15.70 8.02 -4.35
C LYS A 218 17.07 8.01 -5.01
N GLU A 219 17.83 6.93 -4.84
CA GLU A 219 19.16 6.79 -5.42
C GLU A 219 19.10 6.77 -6.94
N ALA A 220 18.15 6.04 -7.53
CA ALA A 220 17.94 6.00 -8.97
C ALA A 220 17.58 7.38 -9.53
N ARG A 221 16.60 8.07 -8.94
CA ARG A 221 16.22 9.44 -9.33
C ARG A 221 17.39 10.42 -9.19
N THR A 222 18.12 10.34 -8.08
CA THR A 222 19.29 11.19 -7.82
C THR A 222 20.37 10.98 -8.87
N PHE A 223 20.65 9.73 -9.26
CA PHE A 223 21.61 9.43 -10.31
C PHE A 223 21.20 10.06 -11.65
N ILE A 224 19.96 9.81 -12.09
CA ILE A 224 19.45 10.32 -13.38
C ILE A 224 19.44 11.85 -13.41
N VAL A 225 18.96 12.49 -12.34
CA VAL A 225 18.92 13.96 -12.26
C VAL A 225 20.33 14.54 -12.38
N ASN A 226 21.30 14.00 -11.65
CA ASN A 226 22.67 14.52 -11.70
C ASN A 226 23.37 14.22 -13.03
N TYR A 227 23.02 13.13 -13.72
CA TYR A 227 23.49 12.88 -15.08
C TYR A 227 23.08 14.01 -16.03
N PHE A 228 21.80 14.39 -16.05
CA PHE A 228 21.32 15.46 -16.93
C PHE A 228 21.82 16.84 -16.50
N LEU A 229 21.89 17.12 -15.20
CA LEU A 229 22.49 18.36 -14.69
C LEU A 229 23.96 18.49 -15.09
N GLY A 230 24.74 17.42 -14.96
CA GLY A 230 26.15 17.39 -15.35
C GLY A 230 26.33 17.58 -16.86
N ARG A 231 25.46 16.97 -17.67
CA ARG A 231 25.49 17.11 -19.14
C ARG A 231 25.18 18.53 -19.62
N ALA A 232 24.43 19.32 -18.85
CA ALA A 232 24.14 20.72 -19.17
C ALA A 232 25.36 21.65 -18.97
N ILE A 233 26.41 21.17 -18.29
CA ILE A 233 27.62 21.94 -18.01
C ILE A 233 28.62 21.75 -19.15
N ALA A 234 29.10 22.86 -19.71
CA ALA A 234 30.15 22.82 -20.73
C ALA A 234 31.47 22.29 -20.13
N PRO A 235 32.22 21.41 -20.83
CA PRO A 235 33.43 20.78 -20.28
C PRO A 235 34.48 21.76 -19.76
N ASP A 236 34.64 22.90 -20.43
CA ASP A 236 35.55 23.99 -20.06
C ASP A 236 35.10 24.79 -18.84
N LYS A 237 33.86 24.61 -18.41
CA LYS A 237 33.26 25.27 -17.25
C LYS A 237 33.13 24.36 -16.03
N PHE A 238 33.33 23.05 -16.18
CA PHE A 238 33.09 22.07 -15.12
C PHE A 238 33.88 22.38 -13.84
N GLU A 239 35.14 22.79 -13.97
CA GLU A 239 36.01 23.15 -12.82
C GLU A 239 35.61 24.48 -12.14
N PHE A 240 34.78 25.30 -12.79
CA PHE A 240 34.45 26.66 -12.34
C PHE A 240 33.00 26.82 -11.88
N VAL A 241 32.22 25.74 -11.91
CA VAL A 241 30.83 25.73 -11.46
C VAL A 241 30.64 24.73 -10.32
N GLU A 242 29.65 24.99 -9.47
CA GLU A 242 29.28 24.06 -8.41
C GLU A 242 28.70 22.78 -9.04
N THR A 243 29.39 21.66 -8.83
CA THR A 243 29.05 20.34 -9.41
C THR A 243 28.71 19.32 -8.34
N THR A 244 28.58 19.74 -7.07
CA THR A 244 28.13 18.86 -5.99
C THR A 244 26.79 18.22 -6.37
N PRO A 245 26.69 16.87 -6.37
CA PRO A 245 25.46 16.20 -6.73
C PRO A 245 24.29 16.60 -5.84
N ILE A 246 23.16 16.91 -6.45
CA ILE A 246 21.92 17.30 -5.76
C ILE A 246 21.10 16.06 -5.49
N VAL A 247 20.80 15.81 -4.21
CA VAL A 247 19.96 14.68 -3.81
C VAL A 247 18.49 15.00 -4.06
N VAL A 248 17.79 14.10 -4.75
CA VAL A 248 16.35 14.25 -5.00
C VAL A 248 15.57 14.06 -3.70
N GLU A 249 14.55 14.89 -3.50
CA GLU A 249 13.64 14.82 -2.36
C GLU A 249 12.88 13.50 -2.34
N SER A 250 12.65 12.97 -1.13
CA SER A 250 11.96 11.71 -0.88
C SER A 250 10.67 11.91 -0.09
N GLY A 251 9.76 10.95 -0.17
CA GLY A 251 8.48 10.97 0.54
C GLY A 251 7.42 11.86 -0.11
N THR A 252 7.68 12.34 -1.33
CA THR A 252 6.76 13.17 -2.11
C THR A 252 6.46 12.51 -3.45
N ARG A 253 5.19 12.58 -3.88
CA ARG A 253 4.73 11.97 -5.14
C ARG A 253 5.43 12.57 -6.35
N ASN A 254 5.66 13.88 -6.36
CA ASN A 254 6.26 14.60 -7.47
C ASN A 254 7.44 15.47 -7.00
N PRO A 255 8.63 14.88 -6.76
CA PRO A 255 9.81 15.67 -6.43
C PRO A 255 10.12 16.64 -7.57
N LYS A 256 10.23 17.94 -7.27
CA LYS A 256 10.35 19.00 -8.29
C LYS A 256 11.45 18.74 -9.33
N LEU A 257 12.66 18.41 -8.87
CA LEU A 257 13.80 18.14 -9.75
C LEU A 257 13.58 16.91 -10.65
N TRP A 258 12.88 15.89 -10.13
CA TRP A 258 12.55 14.70 -10.91
C TRP A 258 11.54 15.03 -12.01
N SER A 259 10.49 15.78 -11.66
CA SER A 259 9.49 16.23 -12.63
C SER A 259 10.10 17.10 -13.74
N GLU A 260 10.96 18.06 -13.38
CA GLU A 260 11.65 18.91 -14.35
C GLU A 260 12.52 18.11 -15.33
N VAL A 261 13.22 17.07 -14.88
CA VAL A 261 14.01 16.20 -15.77
C VAL A 261 13.11 15.41 -16.71
N LYS A 262 12.01 14.82 -16.20
CA LYS A 262 11.06 14.08 -17.04
C LYS A 262 10.41 14.99 -18.11
N GLU A 263 10.07 16.22 -17.75
CA GLU A 263 9.46 17.19 -18.67
C GLU A 263 10.44 17.68 -19.74
N ASN A 264 11.70 17.94 -19.37
CA ASN A 264 12.70 18.48 -20.30
C ASN A 264 13.41 17.41 -21.15
N HIS A 265 13.31 16.14 -20.77
CA HIS A 265 13.98 15.02 -21.43
C HIS A 265 13.00 13.86 -21.68
N ALA A 266 12.06 14.05 -22.60
CA ALA A 266 11.08 13.01 -22.95
C ALA A 266 11.74 11.71 -23.46
N GLU A 267 12.96 11.79 -23.96
CA GLU A 267 13.77 10.69 -24.47
C GLU A 267 14.56 9.93 -23.39
N LEU A 268 14.42 10.27 -22.10
CA LEU A 268 15.36 9.86 -21.06
C LEU A 268 15.65 8.35 -21.03
N TRP A 269 14.63 7.49 -21.21
CA TRP A 269 14.78 6.03 -21.17
C TRP A 269 15.55 5.45 -22.37
N ALA A 270 15.66 6.23 -23.44
CA ALA A 270 16.39 5.89 -24.66
C ALA A 270 17.75 6.59 -24.77
N ASP A 271 18.12 7.46 -23.82
CA ASP A 271 19.39 8.21 -23.88
C ASP A 271 20.59 7.24 -23.84
N PRO A 272 21.42 7.20 -24.91
CA PRO A 272 22.50 6.22 -25.00
C PRO A 272 23.60 6.39 -23.95
N GLY A 273 23.78 7.62 -23.44
CA GLY A 273 24.76 7.87 -22.38
C GLY A 273 24.22 7.41 -21.03
N LEU A 274 22.95 7.68 -20.74
CA LEU A 274 22.30 7.23 -19.51
C LEU A 274 22.23 5.69 -19.43
N LEU A 275 22.01 5.01 -20.56
CA LEU A 275 22.02 3.54 -20.64
C LEU A 275 23.41 2.91 -20.44
N LYS A 276 24.49 3.71 -20.52
CA LYS A 276 25.88 3.27 -20.36
C LYS A 276 26.54 3.77 -19.07
N ALA A 277 25.87 4.67 -18.36
CA ALA A 277 26.39 5.39 -17.21
C ALA A 277 26.52 4.50 -15.97
#